data_AF-A0A895XVR1-F1
#
_entry.id   AF-A0A895XVR1-F1
#
_cell.length_a   1.000
_cell.length_b   1.000
_cell.length_c   1.000
_cell.angle_alpha   90.00
_cell.angle_beta   90.00
_cell.angle_gamma   90.00
#
_symmetry.space_group_name_H-M   'P 1'
#
loop_
_entity.id
_entity.type
_entity.pdbx_description
1 polymer ?
#
loop_
_entity_poly.entity_id
_entity_poly.type
_entity_poly.pdbx_seq_one_letter_code
_entity_poly.pdbx_strand_id
1 'polypeptide(L)'
;MRKAKFSKSLIFLTGVALIAYLGACSQDDGPHRSPEEVVSTWQENLYLSAQIQEVTERLWYSCAESEGIAPEELPPLETMDIAARSLEDSMGLARPRVDPDTAAEVGFRVYYADLFSDENVTETSGSLTYEQAIVLFGNDYTEAVWGTDEPVADPPGVESLHFEEWNVSIERYTDGCAGYVDELIHNDVRDFMYHQLAATTSMNSPLLESAEFAEGEADWAHCMRNEGYSEIENYHDPFAKLMTWRAESGADFDAFEDRQIELAVADAKCAEAEGVNDLNKELYESFLLEFYAEHEQAFYAYNELATEVLQKAQELLAEGTW
;
A
#
# COMPACT_ATOMS: atom_id res chain seq x y z
N MET A 1 -44.66 56.93 53.25
CA MET A 1 -45.75 56.05 53.74
C MET A 1 -45.72 54.73 52.96
N ARG A 2 -45.95 53.60 53.65
CA ARG A 2 -45.98 52.18 53.20
C ARG A 2 -44.58 51.55 53.00
N LYS A 3 -43.93 51.05 54.06
CA LYS A 3 -44.00 49.69 54.67
C LYS A 3 -43.67 48.55 53.69
N ALA A 4 -42.41 48.12 53.69
CA ALA A 4 -41.99 46.78 53.29
C ALA A 4 -42.07 45.86 54.52
N LYS A 5 -42.68 44.68 54.38
CA LYS A 5 -42.69 43.59 55.37
C LYS A 5 -42.43 42.27 54.65
N PHE A 6 -41.36 41.60 55.11
CA PHE A 6 -41.16 40.17 55.32
C PHE A 6 -41.84 39.14 54.41
N SER A 7 -41.05 38.18 53.90
CA SER A 7 -41.00 36.84 54.49
C SER A 7 -39.76 36.06 54.08
N LYS A 8 -39.26 35.26 55.02
CA LYS A 8 -38.16 34.31 54.95
C LYS A 8 -38.65 32.94 54.44
N SER A 9 -37.67 32.13 54.02
CA SER A 9 -37.63 30.67 54.00
C SER A 9 -38.25 29.97 52.79
N LEU A 10 -37.41 29.35 51.95
CA LEU A 10 -37.29 27.89 51.93
C LEU A 10 -36.02 27.45 51.19
N ILE A 11 -35.21 26.66 51.89
CA ILE A 11 -34.18 25.75 51.39
C ILE A 11 -34.87 24.63 50.62
N PHE A 12 -34.42 24.22 49.43
CA PHE A 12 -34.50 22.83 48.94
C PHE A 12 -33.73 22.65 47.61
N LEU A 13 -32.67 21.84 47.68
CA LEU A 13 -32.08 20.95 46.67
C LEU A 13 -32.08 21.34 45.17
N THR A 14 -30.87 21.49 44.62
CA THR A 14 -30.40 20.61 43.52
C THR A 14 -28.88 20.66 43.45
N GLY A 15 -28.23 19.67 44.07
CA GLY A 15 -26.87 19.30 43.71
C GLY A 15 -26.92 18.66 42.34
N VAL A 16 -26.51 19.40 41.32
CA VAL A 16 -26.23 18.85 40.00
C VAL A 16 -24.75 18.51 39.99
N ALA A 17 -24.53 17.21 39.83
CA ALA A 17 -23.29 16.49 39.65
C ALA A 17 -22.21 17.29 38.94
N LEU A 18 -21.19 17.71 39.69
CA LEU A 18 -19.86 17.94 39.16
C LEU A 18 -19.15 16.58 39.05
N ILE A 19 -19.62 15.73 38.13
CA ILE A 19 -18.82 14.60 37.61
C ILE A 19 -18.06 15.18 36.42
N ALA A 20 -17.13 16.08 36.74
CA ALA A 20 -16.15 16.54 35.78
C ALA A 20 -14.98 15.56 35.83
N TYR A 21 -14.87 14.75 34.77
CA TYR A 21 -13.58 14.44 34.14
C TYR A 21 -12.43 14.05 35.08
N LEU A 22 -12.69 13.09 35.96
CA LEU A 22 -11.66 12.20 36.52
C LEU A 22 -11.97 10.76 36.09
N GLY A 23 -12.43 10.62 34.84
CA GLY A 23 -12.41 9.34 34.13
C GLY A 23 -10.94 9.00 33.88
N ALA A 24 -10.39 8.26 34.84
CA ALA A 24 -9.34 7.28 34.66
C ALA A 24 -8.48 7.46 33.40
N CYS A 25 -7.29 8.03 33.57
CA CYS A 25 -6.09 7.37 33.06
C CYS A 25 -5.97 5.99 33.76
N SER A 26 -6.91 5.09 33.53
CA SER A 26 -6.51 3.71 33.38
C SER A 26 -5.82 3.74 32.03
N GLN A 27 -4.49 3.58 32.04
CA GLN A 27 -3.90 2.73 31.03
C GLN A 27 -4.77 1.48 31.07
N ASP A 28 -5.77 1.44 30.20
CA ASP A 28 -6.42 0.21 29.87
C ASP A 28 -5.26 -0.55 29.26
N ASP A 29 -4.61 -1.37 30.10
CA ASP A 29 -3.69 -2.39 29.64
C ASP A 29 -4.59 -3.34 28.84
N GLY A 30 -4.97 -2.90 27.64
CA GLY A 30 -5.61 -3.71 26.64
C GLY A 30 -4.79 -4.99 26.54
N PRO A 31 -5.43 -6.12 26.19
CA PRO A 31 -4.71 -7.38 26.10
C PRO A 31 -3.48 -7.16 25.21
N HIS A 32 -2.28 -7.16 25.82
CA HIS A 32 -1.03 -7.02 25.08
C HIS A 32 -1.00 -8.17 24.07
N ARG A 33 -1.31 -7.84 22.81
CA ARG A 33 -1.32 -8.79 21.72
C ARG A 33 0.10 -9.30 21.50
N SER A 34 0.21 -10.57 21.13
CA SER A 34 1.54 -11.09 20.82
C SER A 34 2.02 -10.51 19.48
N PRO A 35 3.33 -10.36 19.27
CA PRO A 35 3.86 -9.93 17.97
C PRO A 35 3.33 -10.73 16.78
N GLU A 36 3.14 -12.04 16.97
CA GLU A 36 2.59 -12.92 15.95
C GLU A 36 1.13 -12.59 15.61
N GLU A 37 0.32 -12.19 16.59
CA GLU A 37 -1.05 -11.73 16.35
C GLU A 37 -1.06 -10.43 15.53
N VAL A 38 -0.17 -9.48 15.83
CA VAL A 38 -0.06 -8.21 15.10
C VAL A 38 0.32 -8.44 13.64
N VAL A 39 1.39 -9.20 13.40
CA VAL A 39 1.85 -9.53 12.04
C VAL A 39 0.74 -10.25 11.27
N SER A 40 0.04 -11.20 11.91
CA SER A 40 -1.06 -11.93 11.28
C SER A 40 -2.24 -11.01 10.92
N THR A 41 -2.65 -10.10 11.81
CA THR A 41 -3.75 -9.15 11.52
C THR A 41 -3.36 -8.18 10.40
N TRP A 42 -2.13 -7.68 10.40
CA TRP A 42 -1.64 -6.81 9.35
C TRP A 42 -1.59 -7.53 7.98
N GLN A 43 -1.14 -8.79 7.93
CA GLN A 43 -1.21 -9.62 6.72
C GLN A 43 -2.66 -9.86 6.25
N GLU A 44 -3.58 -10.12 7.18
CA GLU A 44 -5.00 -10.25 6.87
C GLU A 44 -5.58 -8.96 6.26
N ASN A 45 -5.19 -7.79 6.79
CA ASN A 45 -5.59 -6.50 6.25
C ASN A 45 -5.06 -6.27 4.83
N LEU A 46 -3.82 -6.67 4.53
CA LEU A 46 -3.29 -6.67 3.15
C LEU A 46 -4.09 -7.59 2.22
N TYR A 47 -4.44 -8.78 2.71
CA TYR A 47 -5.24 -9.76 1.97
C TYR A 47 -6.66 -9.24 1.69
N LEU A 48 -7.28 -8.54 2.64
CA LEU A 48 -8.57 -7.88 2.47
C LEU A 48 -8.48 -6.73 1.46
N SER A 49 -7.48 -5.85 1.57
CA SER A 49 -7.23 -4.77 0.58
C SER A 49 -7.14 -5.31 -0.84
N ALA A 50 -6.36 -6.37 -1.03
CA ALA A 50 -6.15 -7.00 -2.33
C ALA A 50 -7.44 -7.61 -2.91
N GLN A 51 -8.27 -8.27 -2.08
CA GLN A 51 -9.57 -8.79 -2.52
C GLN A 51 -10.57 -7.68 -2.84
N ILE A 52 -10.59 -6.62 -2.05
CA ILE A 52 -11.45 -5.46 -2.31
C ILE A 52 -11.07 -4.85 -3.64
N GLN A 53 -9.77 -4.64 -3.91
CA GLN A 53 -9.30 -4.13 -5.20
C GLN A 53 -9.76 -5.02 -6.36
N GLU A 54 -9.52 -6.34 -6.29
CA GLU A 54 -9.92 -7.27 -7.36
C GLU A 54 -11.44 -7.21 -7.64
N VAL A 55 -12.26 -7.27 -6.58
CA VAL A 55 -13.72 -7.23 -6.75
C VAL A 55 -14.17 -5.86 -7.24
N THR A 56 -13.54 -4.77 -6.78
CA THR A 56 -13.84 -3.41 -7.21
C THR A 56 -13.54 -3.19 -8.69
N GLU A 57 -12.40 -3.67 -9.19
CA GLU A 57 -12.06 -3.60 -10.62
C GLU A 57 -13.05 -4.40 -11.47
N ARG A 58 -13.45 -5.59 -11.01
CA ARG A 58 -14.51 -6.38 -11.66
C ARG A 58 -15.84 -5.63 -11.71
N LEU A 59 -16.17 -4.89 -10.64
CA LEU A 59 -17.35 -4.06 -10.61
C LEU A 59 -17.24 -2.89 -11.59
N TRP A 60 -16.08 -2.22 -11.67
CA TRP A 60 -15.83 -1.14 -12.66
C TRP A 60 -16.06 -1.63 -14.09
N TYR A 61 -15.56 -2.83 -14.40
CA TYR A 61 -15.67 -3.43 -15.72
C TYR A 61 -17.11 -3.77 -16.07
N SER A 62 -17.83 -4.34 -15.11
CA SER A 62 -19.25 -4.67 -15.34
C SER A 62 -20.12 -3.41 -15.46
N CYS A 63 -19.77 -2.31 -14.79
CA CYS A 63 -20.37 -1.00 -15.05
C CYS A 63 -20.03 -0.51 -16.48
N ALA A 64 -18.77 -0.59 -16.90
CA ALA A 64 -18.34 -0.17 -18.24
C ALA A 64 -19.06 -0.98 -19.36
N GLU A 65 -19.25 -2.28 -19.15
CA GLU A 65 -20.06 -3.13 -20.03
C GLU A 65 -21.51 -2.65 -20.12
N SER A 66 -22.10 -2.22 -19.00
CA SER A 66 -23.47 -1.68 -18.97
C SER A 66 -23.60 -0.35 -19.73
N GLU A 67 -22.52 0.44 -19.76
CA GLU A 67 -22.39 1.67 -20.54
C GLU A 67 -22.02 1.41 -22.01
N GLY A 68 -21.87 0.13 -22.40
CA GLY A 68 -21.73 -0.30 -23.79
C GLY A 68 -20.30 -0.52 -24.27
N ILE A 69 -19.31 -0.56 -23.38
CA ILE A 69 -17.94 -0.98 -23.72
C ILE A 69 -17.91 -2.51 -23.83
N ALA A 70 -17.36 -3.04 -24.92
CA ALA A 70 -17.28 -4.49 -25.05
C ALA A 70 -16.19 -5.08 -24.11
N PRO A 71 -16.37 -6.27 -23.52
CA PRO A 71 -15.38 -6.87 -22.63
C PRO A 71 -13.99 -7.04 -23.29
N GLU A 72 -13.94 -7.33 -24.58
CA GLU A 72 -12.70 -7.44 -25.36
C GLU A 72 -11.99 -6.10 -25.59
N GLU A 73 -12.67 -5.00 -25.33
CA GLU A 73 -12.12 -3.64 -25.42
C GLU A 73 -11.51 -3.20 -24.07
N LEU A 74 -11.80 -3.90 -22.97
CA LEU A 74 -11.21 -3.63 -21.66
C LEU A 74 -9.85 -4.33 -21.51
N PRO A 75 -8.92 -3.78 -20.71
CA PRO A 75 -7.68 -4.46 -20.38
C PRO A 75 -7.97 -5.80 -19.70
N PRO A 76 -7.10 -6.81 -19.79
CA PRO A 76 -7.27 -7.99 -18.96
C PRO A 76 -7.21 -7.58 -17.48
N LEU A 77 -8.18 -8.06 -16.68
CA LEU A 77 -8.08 -7.96 -15.22
C LEU A 77 -6.89 -8.81 -14.78
N GLU A 78 -5.91 -8.16 -14.14
CA GLU A 78 -4.83 -8.88 -13.49
C GLU A 78 -5.40 -9.53 -12.23
N THR A 79 -5.46 -10.86 -12.22
CA THR A 79 -5.71 -11.58 -10.98
C THR A 79 -4.48 -11.39 -10.11
N MET A 80 -4.55 -10.48 -9.14
CA MET A 80 -3.52 -10.39 -8.12
C MET A 80 -3.41 -11.76 -7.43
N ASP A 81 -2.20 -12.30 -7.31
CA ASP A 81 -1.97 -13.49 -6.48
C ASP A 81 -2.07 -13.10 -5.00
N ILE A 82 -3.30 -13.04 -4.52
CA ILE A 82 -3.62 -12.62 -3.15
C ILE A 82 -3.03 -13.62 -2.13
N ALA A 83 -2.89 -14.89 -2.52
CA ALA A 83 -2.33 -15.94 -1.66
C ALA A 83 -0.81 -15.82 -1.48
N ALA A 84 -0.13 -15.04 -2.33
CA ALA A 84 1.31 -14.86 -2.26
C ALA A 84 1.76 -13.76 -1.31
N ARG A 85 0.90 -12.80 -0.91
CA ARG A 85 1.33 -11.64 -0.10
C ARG A 85 1.73 -12.03 1.33
N SER A 86 3.01 -12.30 1.52
CA SER A 86 3.64 -12.52 2.81
C SER A 86 4.12 -11.19 3.42
N LEU A 87 4.58 -11.24 4.68
CA LEU A 87 5.31 -10.11 5.29
C LEU A 87 6.47 -9.68 4.39
N GLU A 88 7.18 -10.67 3.84
CA GLU A 88 8.37 -10.48 3.03
C GLU A 88 8.07 -9.72 1.73
N ASP A 89 6.89 -9.91 1.13
CA ASP A 89 6.49 -9.17 -0.08
C ASP A 89 6.13 -7.71 0.19
N SER A 90 5.72 -7.38 1.40
CA SER A 90 5.40 -6.00 1.77
C SER A 90 6.61 -5.15 2.13
N MET A 91 7.74 -5.80 2.46
CA MET A 91 8.97 -5.13 2.87
C MET A 91 9.57 -4.32 1.71
N GLY A 92 9.00 -4.41 0.50
CA GLY A 92 9.36 -3.62 -0.65
C GLY A 92 10.85 -3.71 -0.95
N LEU A 93 11.58 -2.62 -0.71
CA LEU A 93 13.01 -2.52 -0.97
C LEU A 93 13.85 -3.38 -0.02
N ALA A 94 13.32 -3.68 1.17
CA ALA A 94 13.95 -4.54 2.16
C ALA A 94 13.55 -6.02 2.05
N ARG A 95 12.79 -6.38 1.00
CA ARG A 95 12.40 -7.78 0.71
C ARG A 95 13.62 -8.70 0.81
N PRO A 96 13.54 -9.79 1.60
CA PRO A 96 14.63 -10.75 1.77
C PRO A 96 15.13 -11.28 0.43
N ARG A 97 16.45 -11.31 0.24
CA ARG A 97 17.10 -11.95 -0.90
C ARG A 97 16.95 -13.47 -0.85
N VAL A 98 16.94 -14.12 -2.01
CA VAL A 98 16.73 -15.56 -2.10
C VAL A 98 18.07 -16.20 -1.80
N ASP A 99 18.05 -17.49 -1.51
CA ASP A 99 19.29 -18.24 -1.45
C ASP A 99 20.04 -18.21 -2.79
N PRO A 100 21.37 -18.38 -2.78
CA PRO A 100 22.17 -18.32 -4.00
C PRO A 100 21.80 -19.33 -5.09
N ASP A 101 21.22 -20.50 -4.73
CA ASP A 101 20.82 -21.51 -5.72
C ASP A 101 19.55 -21.04 -6.46
N THR A 102 18.57 -20.51 -5.74
CA THR A 102 17.39 -19.89 -6.36
C THR A 102 17.79 -18.67 -7.20
N ALA A 103 18.71 -17.82 -6.72
CA ALA A 103 19.23 -16.69 -7.50
C ALA A 103 19.91 -17.13 -8.80
N ALA A 104 20.61 -18.27 -8.79
CA ALA A 104 21.23 -18.84 -9.98
C ALA A 104 20.19 -19.35 -11.00
N GLU A 105 19.01 -19.77 -10.55
CA GLU A 105 17.92 -20.27 -11.41
C GLU A 105 17.12 -19.11 -12.04
N VAL A 106 16.80 -18.08 -11.26
CA VAL A 106 15.81 -17.06 -11.64
C VAL A 106 16.41 -15.67 -11.86
N GLY A 107 17.67 -15.46 -11.45
CA GLY A 107 18.27 -14.12 -11.38
C GLY A 107 17.41 -13.15 -10.57
N PHE A 108 17.36 -11.89 -11.01
CA PHE A 108 16.50 -10.87 -10.42
C PHE A 108 15.00 -10.98 -10.78
N ARG A 109 14.56 -11.97 -11.57
CA ARG A 109 13.17 -12.09 -12.03
C ARG A 109 12.18 -12.29 -10.88
N VAL A 110 12.59 -12.92 -9.78
CA VAL A 110 11.73 -13.10 -8.59
C VAL A 110 11.69 -11.83 -7.73
N TYR A 111 12.81 -11.09 -7.67
CA TYR A 111 12.97 -9.87 -6.86
C TYR A 111 12.21 -8.69 -7.44
N TYR A 112 12.38 -8.50 -8.74
CA TYR A 112 11.85 -7.39 -9.49
C TYR A 112 10.90 -7.91 -10.57
N ALA A 113 10.00 -8.82 -10.19
CA ALA A 113 9.06 -9.45 -11.13
C ALA A 113 8.34 -8.41 -11.99
N ASP A 114 7.98 -7.26 -11.43
CA ASP A 114 7.32 -6.15 -12.14
C ASP A 114 8.21 -5.47 -13.18
N LEU A 115 9.54 -5.54 -13.03
CA LEU A 115 10.50 -5.01 -14.00
C LEU A 115 10.86 -6.07 -15.08
N PHE A 116 10.57 -7.34 -14.83
CA PHE A 116 10.84 -8.47 -15.72
C PHE A 116 9.59 -9.06 -16.39
N SER A 117 8.40 -8.68 -15.95
CA SER A 117 7.12 -9.01 -16.59
C SER A 117 7.02 -8.42 -18.00
N ASP A 118 7.84 -7.40 -18.30
CA ASP A 118 7.94 -6.67 -19.55
C ASP A 118 8.58 -7.41 -20.73
N GLU A 119 9.13 -8.62 -20.55
CA GLU A 119 9.41 -9.50 -21.69
C GLU A 119 8.13 -9.86 -22.51
N ASN A 120 6.94 -9.50 -22.00
CA ASN A 120 5.66 -9.56 -22.72
C ASN A 120 4.97 -8.19 -22.97
N VAL A 121 5.55 -7.04 -22.60
CA VAL A 121 5.01 -5.71 -22.97
C VAL A 121 5.48 -5.31 -24.37
N THR A 122 5.42 -6.27 -25.29
CA THR A 122 5.35 -6.00 -26.72
C THR A 122 3.99 -6.32 -27.35
N GLU A 123 2.97 -6.83 -26.63
CA GLU A 123 1.69 -7.10 -27.32
C GLU A 123 0.36 -7.11 -26.53
N THR A 124 0.31 -6.99 -25.19
CA THR A 124 -0.99 -7.16 -24.47
C THR A 124 -1.34 -6.24 -23.30
N SER A 125 -0.57 -5.18 -23.00
CA SER A 125 -1.16 -4.09 -22.19
C SER A 125 -2.02 -3.26 -23.15
N GLY A 126 -3.28 -3.66 -23.34
CA GLY A 126 -4.27 -2.84 -24.02
C GLY A 126 -4.36 -1.52 -23.27
N SER A 127 -3.67 -0.49 -23.74
CA SER A 127 -3.83 0.85 -23.20
C SER A 127 -5.30 1.21 -23.38
N LEU A 128 -5.95 1.65 -22.31
CA LEU A 128 -7.31 2.15 -22.40
C LEU A 128 -7.39 3.21 -23.51
N THR A 129 -8.37 3.07 -24.39
CA THR A 129 -8.74 4.14 -25.29
C THR A 129 -9.27 5.32 -24.47
N TYR A 130 -9.23 6.50 -25.08
CA TYR A 130 -9.74 7.72 -24.48
C TYR A 130 -11.19 7.56 -23.99
N GLU A 131 -12.04 6.98 -24.83
CA GLU A 131 -13.44 6.72 -24.52
C GLU A 131 -13.60 5.74 -23.35
N GLN A 132 -12.73 4.72 -23.25
CA GLN A 132 -12.76 3.78 -22.13
C GLN A 132 -12.30 4.43 -20.83
N ALA A 133 -11.29 5.29 -20.88
CA ALA A 133 -10.82 6.03 -19.72
C ALA A 133 -11.89 6.98 -19.18
N ILE A 134 -12.67 7.64 -20.05
CA ILE A 134 -13.81 8.46 -19.62
C ILE A 134 -14.89 7.62 -18.94
N VAL A 135 -15.27 6.48 -19.50
CA VAL A 135 -16.33 5.65 -18.89
C VAL A 135 -15.86 5.06 -17.56
N LEU A 136 -14.62 4.57 -17.49
CA LEU A 136 -14.09 3.97 -16.27
C LEU A 136 -13.83 5.01 -15.18
N PHE A 137 -13.23 6.15 -15.50
CA PHE A 137 -12.70 7.09 -14.49
C PHE A 137 -13.38 8.46 -14.51
N GLY A 138 -14.33 8.68 -15.42
CA GLY A 138 -15.07 9.93 -15.55
C GLY A 138 -14.25 11.11 -16.10
N ASN A 139 -12.98 10.90 -16.48
CA ASN A 139 -12.03 11.98 -16.69
C ASN A 139 -11.60 12.12 -18.16
N ASP A 140 -11.58 13.38 -18.65
CA ASP A 140 -11.10 13.88 -19.95
C ASP A 140 -9.54 14.01 -19.96
N TYR A 141 -8.86 13.37 -18.99
CA TYR A 141 -7.51 13.72 -18.51
C TYR A 141 -6.37 13.51 -19.52
N THR A 142 -6.58 12.69 -20.55
CA THR A 142 -5.50 12.28 -21.45
C THR A 142 -4.98 13.43 -22.32
N GLU A 143 -5.77 14.50 -22.56
CA GLU A 143 -5.27 15.71 -23.25
C GLU A 143 -4.65 16.75 -22.30
N ALA A 144 -5.09 16.85 -21.04
CA ALA A 144 -4.72 17.97 -20.16
C ALA A 144 -3.29 17.86 -19.58
N VAL A 145 -2.80 16.64 -19.32
CA VAL A 145 -1.52 16.45 -18.58
C VAL A 145 -0.33 16.10 -19.48
N TRP A 146 -0.58 15.66 -20.70
CA TRP A 146 0.50 15.38 -21.66
C TRP A 146 0.97 16.64 -22.42
N GLY A 147 0.34 17.81 -22.18
CA GLY A 147 0.55 19.02 -22.97
C GLY A 147 0.86 20.32 -22.20
N THR A 148 0.81 20.35 -20.86
CA THR A 148 1.02 21.60 -20.10
C THR A 148 1.89 21.42 -18.86
N ASP A 149 2.89 22.29 -18.71
CA ASP A 149 3.83 22.36 -17.56
C ASP A 149 3.22 22.94 -16.27
N GLU A 150 1.90 23.14 -16.19
CA GLU A 150 1.24 23.71 -15.01
C GLU A 150 0.42 22.64 -14.26
N PRO A 151 0.61 22.48 -12.93
CA PRO A 151 -0.21 21.60 -12.13
C PRO A 151 -1.64 22.13 -12.08
N VAL A 152 -2.58 21.37 -12.63
CA VAL A 152 -4.01 21.63 -12.49
C VAL A 152 -4.41 21.23 -11.07
N ALA A 153 -4.96 22.16 -10.28
CA ALA A 153 -5.53 21.84 -8.97
C ALA A 153 -6.79 20.98 -9.20
N ASP A 154 -6.74 19.73 -8.74
CA ASP A 154 -7.76 18.67 -8.78
C ASP A 154 -8.57 18.62 -10.10
N PRO A 155 -8.20 17.74 -11.06
CA PRO A 155 -8.95 17.64 -12.31
C PRO A 155 -10.40 17.21 -12.05
N PRO A 156 -11.37 17.59 -12.91
CA PRO A 156 -12.75 17.15 -12.77
C PRO A 156 -12.83 15.63 -12.63
N GLY A 157 -13.65 15.14 -11.69
CA GLY A 157 -13.84 13.71 -11.46
C GLY A 157 -12.75 13.03 -10.62
N VAL A 158 -11.81 13.79 -10.04
CA VAL A 158 -10.84 13.31 -9.06
C VAL A 158 -10.91 14.15 -7.80
N GLU A 159 -10.91 13.48 -6.65
CA GLU A 159 -10.83 14.11 -5.34
C GLU A 159 -9.51 13.71 -4.66
N SER A 160 -8.77 14.71 -4.18
CA SER A 160 -7.57 14.52 -3.38
C SER A 160 -7.92 14.55 -1.88
N LEU A 161 -7.79 13.41 -1.22
CA LEU A 161 -7.98 13.28 0.22
C LEU A 161 -6.62 13.38 0.93
N HIS A 162 -6.36 14.54 1.56
CA HIS A 162 -5.17 14.73 2.36
C HIS A 162 -5.37 14.21 3.80
N PHE A 163 -4.39 13.46 4.28
CA PHE A 163 -4.29 12.94 5.64
C PHE A 163 -3.04 13.50 6.32
N GLU A 164 -3.23 14.54 7.13
CA GLU A 164 -2.13 15.31 7.75
C GLU A 164 -1.20 14.44 8.62
N GLU A 165 -1.76 13.45 9.31
CA GLU A 165 -1.03 12.56 10.22
C GLU A 165 0.06 11.76 9.51
N TRP A 166 -0.21 11.30 8.28
CA TRP A 166 0.74 10.55 7.48
C TRP A 166 1.45 11.40 6.43
N ASN A 167 1.06 12.67 6.29
CA ASN A 167 1.51 13.56 5.21
C ASN A 167 1.36 12.90 3.81
N VAL A 168 0.26 12.17 3.62
CA VAL A 168 -0.10 11.49 2.37
C VAL A 168 -1.37 12.12 1.81
N SER A 169 -1.42 12.24 0.49
CA SER A 169 -2.65 12.53 -0.25
C SER A 169 -3.01 11.31 -1.08
N ILE A 170 -4.24 10.83 -0.94
CA ILE A 170 -4.80 9.78 -1.80
C ILE A 170 -5.71 10.45 -2.81
N GLU A 171 -5.46 10.20 -4.09
CA GLU A 171 -6.37 10.58 -5.16
C GLU A 171 -7.38 9.46 -5.37
N ARG A 172 -8.66 9.83 -5.53
CA ARG A 172 -9.72 8.89 -5.91
C ARG A 172 -10.56 9.45 -7.03
N TYR A 173 -11.14 8.56 -7.83
CA TYR A 173 -12.12 8.94 -8.84
C TYR A 173 -13.48 9.19 -8.17
N THR A 174 -14.13 10.30 -8.49
CA THR A 174 -15.49 10.62 -8.06
C THR A 174 -16.52 10.44 -9.17
N ASP A 175 -16.05 10.33 -10.41
CA ASP A 175 -16.89 10.19 -11.60
C ASP A 175 -16.65 8.84 -12.31
N GLY A 176 -17.44 8.57 -13.34
CA GLY A 176 -17.38 7.33 -14.11
C GLY A 176 -17.77 6.09 -13.28
N CYS A 177 -17.48 4.93 -13.84
CA CYS A 177 -17.74 3.65 -13.19
C CYS A 177 -16.91 3.48 -11.90
N ALA A 178 -15.71 4.03 -11.85
CA ALA A 178 -14.84 3.97 -10.67
C ALA A 178 -15.46 4.73 -9.50
N GLY A 179 -15.83 6.00 -9.69
CA GLY A 179 -16.48 6.79 -8.64
C GLY A 179 -17.84 6.23 -8.23
N TYR A 180 -18.64 5.79 -9.20
CA TYR A 180 -19.95 5.17 -8.93
C TYR A 180 -19.83 3.92 -8.05
N VAL A 181 -18.93 2.99 -8.41
CA VAL A 181 -18.70 1.78 -7.63
C VAL A 181 -18.12 2.11 -6.26
N ASP A 182 -17.22 3.08 -6.16
CA ASP A 182 -16.61 3.48 -4.89
C ASP A 182 -17.67 4.00 -3.90
N GLU A 183 -18.61 4.82 -4.39
CA GLU A 183 -19.79 5.27 -3.61
C GLU A 183 -20.76 4.14 -3.26
N LEU A 184 -20.88 3.13 -4.12
CA LEU A 184 -21.73 1.98 -3.86
C LEU A 184 -21.16 1.08 -2.78
N ILE A 185 -19.87 0.78 -2.77
CA ILE A 185 -19.29 -0.22 -1.86
C ILE A 185 -18.85 0.40 -0.52
N HIS A 186 -18.48 1.67 -0.50
CA HIS A 186 -18.04 2.35 0.72
C HIS A 186 -19.18 3.17 1.35
N ASN A 187 -19.34 3.08 2.67
CA ASN A 187 -20.29 3.93 3.39
C ASN A 187 -19.71 5.33 3.66
N ASP A 188 -18.45 5.38 4.07
CA ASP A 188 -17.64 6.59 4.21
C ASP A 188 -16.24 6.30 3.63
N VAL A 189 -16.00 6.77 2.42
CA VAL A 189 -14.74 6.50 1.69
C VAL A 189 -13.55 7.11 2.40
N ARG A 190 -13.71 8.30 3.00
CA ARG A 190 -12.61 8.98 3.70
C ARG A 190 -12.21 8.21 4.95
N ASP A 191 -13.19 7.75 5.72
CA ASP A 191 -12.95 6.92 6.91
C ASP A 191 -12.32 5.58 6.54
N PHE A 192 -12.83 4.93 5.48
CA PHE A 192 -12.24 3.69 4.95
C PHE A 192 -10.77 3.88 4.54
N MET A 193 -10.46 4.91 3.77
CA MET A 193 -9.08 5.20 3.32
C MET A 193 -8.15 5.58 4.46
N TYR A 194 -8.64 6.32 5.47
CA TYR A 194 -7.90 6.59 6.70
C TYR A 194 -7.50 5.27 7.39
N HIS A 195 -8.48 4.40 7.60
CA HIS A 195 -8.25 3.12 8.26
C HIS A 195 -7.40 2.17 7.44
N GLN A 196 -7.55 2.17 6.11
CA GLN A 196 -6.70 1.42 5.19
C GLN A 196 -5.25 1.88 5.31
N LEU A 197 -4.99 3.19 5.23
CA LEU A 197 -3.64 3.74 5.38
C LEU A 197 -3.01 3.26 6.69
N ALA A 198 -3.70 3.44 7.82
CA ALA A 198 -3.19 2.94 9.09
C ALA A 198 -2.94 1.42 9.05
N ALA A 199 -3.86 0.64 8.51
CA ALA A 199 -3.79 -0.82 8.56
C ALA A 199 -2.82 -1.46 7.55
N THR A 200 -2.42 -0.75 6.50
CA THR A 200 -1.66 -1.32 5.37
C THR A 200 -0.43 -0.52 4.96
N THR A 201 -0.13 0.62 5.61
CA THR A 201 1.06 1.42 5.28
C THR A 201 2.32 0.55 5.39
N SER A 202 3.21 0.68 4.39
CA SER A 202 4.49 -0.02 4.41
C SER A 202 5.42 0.63 5.43
N MET A 203 6.17 -0.18 6.19
CA MET A 203 7.14 0.31 7.17
C MET A 203 8.48 0.69 6.51
N ASN A 204 8.46 1.03 5.21
CA ASN A 204 9.66 1.29 4.42
C ASN A 204 10.37 2.58 4.85
N SER A 205 9.63 3.67 5.17
CA SER A 205 10.27 4.94 5.56
C SER A 205 11.04 4.82 6.89
N PRO A 206 10.44 4.33 7.99
CA PRO A 206 11.18 4.14 9.24
C PRO A 206 12.38 3.19 9.08
N LEU A 207 12.23 2.16 8.26
CA LEU A 207 13.31 1.22 7.98
C LEU A 207 14.49 1.90 7.26
N LEU A 208 14.24 2.66 6.20
CA LEU A 208 15.28 3.38 5.45
C LEU A 208 15.96 4.48 6.29
N GLU A 209 15.30 4.96 7.34
CA GLU A 209 15.83 5.95 8.28
C GLU A 209 16.60 5.33 9.46
N SER A 210 16.54 4.00 9.62
CA SER A 210 17.22 3.27 10.70
C SER A 210 18.74 3.26 10.51
N ALA A 211 19.47 3.54 11.59
CA ALA A 211 20.93 3.46 11.60
C ALA A 211 21.42 2.01 11.44
N GLU A 212 20.71 1.06 12.05
CA GLU A 212 20.96 -0.38 11.93
C GLU A 212 20.79 -0.86 10.49
N PHE A 213 19.72 -0.41 9.81
CA PHE A 213 19.52 -0.71 8.39
C PHE A 213 20.66 -0.15 7.53
N ALA A 214 21.05 1.11 7.76
CA ALA A 214 22.15 1.75 7.03
C ALA A 214 23.51 1.06 7.28
N GLU A 215 23.75 0.54 8.48
CA GLU A 215 24.96 -0.24 8.79
C GLU A 215 24.96 -1.59 8.05
N GLY A 216 23.85 -2.32 8.10
CA GLY A 216 23.69 -3.58 7.37
C GLY A 216 23.83 -3.41 5.85
N GLU A 217 23.27 -2.34 5.30
CA GLU A 217 23.45 -1.98 3.89
C GLU A 217 24.91 -1.67 3.56
N ALA A 218 25.64 -0.96 4.44
CA ALA A 218 27.04 -0.65 4.23
C ALA A 218 27.94 -1.89 4.23
N ASP A 219 27.65 -2.86 5.10
CA ASP A 219 28.35 -4.14 5.18
C ASP A 219 28.06 -5.01 3.96
N TRP A 220 26.78 -5.14 3.56
CA TRP A 220 26.40 -5.81 2.31
C TRP A 220 27.08 -5.16 1.09
N ALA A 221 27.08 -3.83 0.99
CA ALA A 221 27.73 -3.12 -0.11
C ALA A 221 29.25 -3.37 -0.08
N HIS A 222 29.86 -3.48 1.10
CA HIS A 222 31.26 -3.88 1.21
C HIS A 222 31.51 -5.29 0.66
N CYS A 223 30.65 -6.25 0.96
CA CYS A 223 30.70 -7.58 0.37
C CYS A 223 30.58 -7.53 -1.16
N MET A 224 29.61 -6.79 -1.71
CA MET A 224 29.41 -6.67 -3.16
C MET A 224 30.63 -6.10 -3.88
N ARG A 225 31.31 -5.12 -3.28
CA ARG A 225 32.58 -4.59 -3.81
C ARG A 225 33.67 -5.66 -3.85
N ASN A 226 33.74 -6.54 -2.84
CA ASN A 226 34.72 -7.64 -2.80
C ASN A 226 34.39 -8.73 -3.83
N GLU A 227 33.11 -8.93 -4.17
CA GLU A 227 32.65 -9.78 -5.27
C GLU A 227 32.88 -9.15 -6.67
N GLY A 228 33.39 -7.90 -6.72
CA GLY A 228 33.79 -7.23 -7.95
C GLY A 228 32.79 -6.18 -8.47
N TYR A 229 31.74 -5.88 -7.71
CA TYR A 229 30.71 -4.90 -8.06
C TYR A 229 30.95 -3.57 -7.34
N SER A 230 32.04 -2.89 -7.70
CA SER A 230 32.49 -1.65 -7.05
C SER A 230 31.52 -0.47 -7.16
N GLU A 231 30.65 -0.52 -8.15
CA GLU A 231 29.66 0.49 -8.54
C GLU A 231 28.35 0.42 -7.76
N ILE A 232 28.17 -0.61 -6.95
CA ILE A 232 27.00 -0.83 -6.10
C ILE A 232 27.28 -0.23 -4.73
N GLU A 233 26.52 0.81 -4.37
CA GLU A 233 26.71 1.58 -3.15
C GLU A 233 25.62 1.30 -2.11
N ASN A 234 24.41 0.93 -2.55
CA ASN A 234 23.23 0.69 -1.72
C ASN A 234 22.27 -0.33 -2.37
N TYR A 235 21.19 -0.70 -1.67
CA TYR A 235 20.23 -1.72 -2.11
C TYR A 235 19.41 -1.36 -3.35
N HIS A 236 19.35 -0.09 -3.75
CA HIS A 236 18.62 0.35 -4.94
C HIS A 236 19.46 0.24 -6.22
N ASP A 237 20.77 0.13 -6.07
CA ASP A 237 21.69 0.18 -7.19
C ASP A 237 21.71 -1.06 -8.08
N PRO A 238 21.64 -2.33 -7.59
CA PRO A 238 21.97 -3.50 -8.41
C PRO A 238 21.24 -3.53 -9.76
N PHE A 239 19.92 -3.34 -9.75
CA PHE A 239 19.13 -3.32 -10.98
C PHE A 239 19.43 -2.09 -11.86
N ALA A 240 19.52 -0.90 -11.27
CA ALA A 240 19.84 0.33 -12.01
C ALA A 240 21.23 0.27 -12.68
N LYS A 241 22.22 -0.33 -12.00
CA LYS A 241 23.58 -0.55 -12.54
C LYS A 241 23.59 -1.62 -13.61
N LEU A 242 22.82 -2.69 -13.46
CA LEU A 242 22.64 -3.71 -14.49
C LEU A 242 22.04 -3.11 -15.77
N MET A 243 21.01 -2.27 -15.66
CA MET A 243 20.41 -1.58 -16.81
C MET A 243 21.37 -0.58 -17.46
N THR A 244 22.13 0.16 -16.64
CA THR A 244 23.18 1.08 -17.14
C THR A 244 24.25 0.30 -17.90
N TRP A 245 24.74 -0.81 -17.33
CA TRP A 245 25.72 -1.68 -17.97
C TRP A 245 25.21 -2.23 -19.31
N ARG A 246 23.94 -2.64 -19.40
CA ARG A 246 23.33 -3.11 -20.67
C ARG A 246 23.38 -2.02 -21.73
N ALA A 247 22.98 -0.79 -21.36
CA ALA A 247 22.96 0.35 -22.26
C ALA A 247 24.36 0.76 -22.74
N GLU A 248 25.37 0.72 -21.87
CA GLU A 248 26.75 1.12 -22.19
C GLU A 248 27.52 0.06 -22.97
N SER A 249 27.33 -1.21 -22.63
CA SER A 249 28.02 -2.33 -23.29
C SER A 249 27.44 -2.66 -24.66
N GLY A 250 26.16 -2.32 -24.90
CA GLY A 250 25.43 -2.80 -26.07
C GLY A 250 25.24 -4.33 -26.05
N ALA A 251 25.27 -4.94 -24.86
CA ALA A 251 25.06 -6.37 -24.67
C ALA A 251 23.73 -6.79 -25.31
N ASP A 252 23.76 -7.95 -25.97
CA ASP A 252 22.54 -8.60 -26.41
C ASP A 252 21.79 -9.19 -25.21
N PHE A 253 20.62 -9.76 -25.49
CA PHE A 253 19.74 -10.27 -24.46
C PHE A 253 20.37 -11.44 -23.68
N ASP A 254 21.03 -12.38 -24.37
CA ASP A 254 21.68 -13.52 -23.72
C ASP A 254 22.80 -13.06 -22.77
N ALA A 255 23.65 -12.12 -23.21
CA ALA A 255 24.69 -11.57 -22.35
C ALA A 255 24.13 -10.76 -21.16
N PHE A 256 22.95 -10.15 -21.32
CA PHE A 256 22.25 -9.47 -20.24
C PHE A 256 21.71 -10.44 -19.19
N GLU A 257 21.07 -11.53 -19.62
CA GLU A 257 20.57 -12.58 -18.73
C GLU A 257 21.72 -13.22 -17.94
N ASP A 258 22.83 -13.57 -18.61
CA ASP A 258 24.01 -14.13 -17.94
C ASP A 258 24.53 -13.16 -16.85
N ARG A 259 24.66 -11.87 -17.19
CA ARG A 259 25.17 -10.85 -16.26
C ARG A 259 24.21 -10.60 -15.09
N GLN A 260 22.91 -10.63 -15.36
CA GLN A 260 21.88 -10.49 -14.34
C GLN A 260 21.96 -11.63 -13.32
N ILE A 261 22.10 -12.87 -13.79
CA ILE A 261 22.21 -14.05 -12.92
C ILE A 261 23.48 -13.96 -12.07
N GLU A 262 24.62 -13.60 -12.67
CA GLU A 262 25.88 -13.40 -11.93
C GLU A 262 25.73 -12.38 -10.81
N LEU A 263 25.06 -11.25 -11.09
CA LEU A 263 24.85 -10.19 -10.11
C LEU A 263 23.86 -10.63 -9.02
N ALA A 264 22.78 -11.31 -9.37
CA ALA A 264 21.79 -11.83 -8.43
C ALA A 264 22.40 -12.87 -7.48
N VAL A 265 23.28 -13.75 -7.99
CA VAL A 265 23.99 -14.74 -7.16
C VAL A 265 24.95 -14.05 -6.19
N ALA A 266 25.66 -13.00 -6.62
CA ALA A 266 26.52 -12.22 -5.74
C ALA A 266 25.72 -11.49 -4.66
N ASP A 267 24.61 -10.84 -5.05
CA ASP A 267 23.67 -10.18 -4.14
C ASP A 267 23.14 -11.15 -3.07
N ALA A 268 22.65 -12.32 -3.48
CA ALA A 268 22.17 -13.37 -2.59
C ALA A 268 23.24 -13.85 -1.60
N LYS A 269 24.47 -14.10 -2.07
CA LYS A 269 25.59 -14.52 -1.21
C LYS A 269 25.97 -13.45 -0.20
N CYS A 270 26.05 -12.20 -0.63
CA CYS A 270 26.37 -11.10 0.26
C CYS A 270 25.25 -10.86 1.29
N ALA A 271 23.99 -10.98 0.87
CA ALA A 271 22.88 -10.87 1.78
C ALA A 271 22.86 -11.99 2.84
N GLU A 272 23.15 -13.22 2.44
CA GLU A 272 23.30 -14.36 3.36
C GLU A 272 24.51 -14.18 4.30
N ALA A 273 25.67 -13.77 3.76
CA ALA A 273 26.90 -13.64 4.53
C ALA A 273 26.83 -12.54 5.60
N GLU A 274 26.21 -11.40 5.27
CA GLU A 274 26.08 -10.25 6.17
C GLU A 274 24.79 -10.30 7.00
N GLY A 275 23.95 -11.34 6.81
CA GLY A 275 22.73 -11.55 7.61
C GLY A 275 21.66 -10.47 7.43
N VAL A 276 21.67 -9.76 6.31
CA VAL A 276 20.80 -8.58 6.10
C VAL A 276 19.34 -8.94 5.93
N ASN A 277 19.03 -10.16 5.46
CA ASN A 277 17.66 -10.65 5.36
C ASN A 277 17.00 -10.75 6.74
N ASP A 278 17.71 -11.36 7.70
CA ASP A 278 17.21 -11.52 9.07
C ASP A 278 17.12 -10.15 9.76
N LEU A 279 18.14 -9.29 9.60
CA LEU A 279 18.12 -7.93 10.13
C LEU A 279 16.94 -7.12 9.59
N ASN A 280 16.72 -7.12 8.28
CA ASN A 280 15.64 -6.37 7.65
C ASN A 280 14.28 -6.83 8.18
N LYS A 281 14.10 -8.15 8.33
CA LYS A 281 12.86 -8.73 8.87
C LYS A 281 12.64 -8.32 10.32
N GLU A 282 13.65 -8.44 11.16
CA GLU A 282 13.58 -8.04 12.58
C GLU A 282 13.26 -6.56 12.73
N LEU A 283 13.91 -5.68 11.96
CA LEU A 283 13.63 -4.24 11.97
C LEU A 283 12.22 -3.94 11.48
N TYR A 284 11.79 -4.55 10.37
CA TYR A 284 10.45 -4.33 9.83
C TYR A 284 9.35 -4.81 10.80
N GLU A 285 9.53 -5.98 11.42
CA GLU A 285 8.62 -6.47 12.46
C GLU A 285 8.61 -5.51 13.67
N SER A 286 9.77 -5.04 14.14
CA SER A 286 9.85 -4.09 15.25
C SER A 286 9.11 -2.79 14.95
N PHE A 287 9.33 -2.18 13.78
CA PHE A 287 8.64 -0.95 13.39
C PHE A 287 7.14 -1.16 13.19
N LEU A 288 6.73 -2.31 12.65
CA LEU A 288 5.32 -2.66 12.55
C LEU A 288 4.67 -2.76 13.93
N LEU A 289 5.35 -3.33 14.93
CA LEU A 289 4.82 -3.43 16.30
C LEU A 289 4.71 -2.06 16.98
N GLU A 290 5.69 -1.19 16.80
CA GLU A 290 5.65 0.19 17.30
C GLU A 290 4.49 0.95 16.66
N PHE A 291 4.38 0.89 15.33
CA PHE A 291 3.32 1.52 14.58
C PHE A 291 1.93 0.97 14.98
N TYR A 292 1.81 -0.34 15.12
CA TYR A 292 0.59 -0.97 15.61
C TYR A 292 0.20 -0.48 17.00
N ALA A 293 1.14 -0.35 17.92
CA ALA A 293 0.84 0.12 19.28
C ALA A 293 0.26 1.55 19.27
N GLU A 294 0.66 2.38 18.31
CA GLU A 294 0.13 3.73 18.11
C GLU A 294 -1.24 3.75 17.41
N HIS A 295 -1.51 2.77 16.54
CA HIS A 295 -2.68 2.74 15.66
C HIS A 295 -3.60 1.51 15.82
N GLU A 296 -3.52 0.78 16.94
CA GLU A 296 -4.23 -0.50 17.15
C GLU A 296 -5.73 -0.42 16.80
N GLN A 297 -6.40 0.66 17.23
CA GLN A 297 -7.82 0.86 16.95
C GLN A 297 -8.11 0.96 15.45
N ALA A 298 -7.23 1.63 14.70
CA ALA A 298 -7.39 1.80 13.27
C ALA A 298 -7.15 0.50 12.49
N PHE A 299 -6.22 -0.35 12.95
CA PHE A 299 -5.97 -1.68 12.37
C PHE A 299 -7.20 -2.57 12.40
N TYR A 300 -7.89 -2.63 13.55
CA TYR A 300 -9.08 -3.46 13.71
C TYR A 300 -10.33 -2.84 13.08
N ALA A 301 -10.48 -1.51 13.18
CA ALA A 301 -11.54 -0.80 12.48
C ALA A 301 -11.45 -1.05 10.97
N TYR A 302 -10.24 -1.04 10.39
CA TYR A 302 -10.05 -1.40 9.00
C TYR A 302 -10.50 -2.83 8.69
N ASN A 303 -10.10 -3.81 9.50
CA ASN A 303 -10.47 -5.21 9.26
C ASN A 303 -12.01 -5.41 9.19
N GLU A 304 -12.73 -4.79 10.12
CA GLU A 304 -14.20 -4.82 10.15
C GLU A 304 -14.79 -4.11 8.91
N LEU A 305 -14.34 -2.88 8.63
CA LEU A 305 -14.80 -2.10 7.48
C LEU A 305 -14.50 -2.80 6.14
N ALA A 306 -13.30 -3.35 5.99
CA ALA A 306 -12.86 -4.07 4.80
C ALA A 306 -13.65 -5.34 4.57
N THR A 307 -13.99 -6.07 5.64
CA THR A 307 -14.88 -7.24 5.54
C THR A 307 -16.27 -6.84 5.06
N GLU A 308 -16.84 -5.76 5.60
CA GLU A 308 -18.15 -5.26 5.18
C GLU A 308 -18.15 -4.78 3.72
N VAL A 309 -17.13 -4.01 3.34
CA VAL A 309 -16.96 -3.51 1.96
C VAL A 309 -16.80 -4.68 0.99
N LEU A 310 -15.94 -5.65 1.31
CA LEU A 310 -15.74 -6.83 0.46
C LEU A 310 -17.04 -7.63 0.30
N GLN A 311 -17.78 -7.86 1.39
CA GLN A 311 -19.07 -8.54 1.33
C GLN A 311 -20.05 -7.79 0.41
N LYS A 312 -20.19 -6.48 0.59
CA LYS A 312 -21.08 -5.64 -0.21
C LYS A 312 -20.69 -5.64 -1.69
N ALA A 313 -19.40 -5.54 -1.97
CA ALA A 313 -18.86 -5.59 -3.33
C ALA A 313 -19.14 -6.95 -4.01
N GLN A 314 -18.97 -8.06 -3.28
CA GLN A 314 -19.29 -9.40 -3.77
C GLN A 314 -20.79 -9.61 -4.00
N GLU A 315 -21.64 -9.06 -3.13
CA GLU A 315 -23.10 -9.08 -3.29
C GLU A 315 -23.52 -8.34 -4.57
N LEU A 316 -23.03 -7.12 -4.79
CA LEU A 316 -23.30 -6.35 -6.02
C LEU A 316 -22.87 -7.10 -7.28
N LEU A 317 -21.69 -7.73 -7.25
CA LEU A 317 -21.17 -8.50 -8.37
C LEU A 317 -22.03 -9.74 -8.67
N ALA A 318 -22.58 -10.38 -7.64
CA ALA A 318 -23.45 -11.54 -7.78
C ALA A 318 -24.85 -11.19 -8.30
N GLU A 319 -25.37 -10.02 -7.95
CA GLU A 319 -26.68 -9.54 -8.41
C GLU A 319 -26.64 -9.04 -9.86
N GLY A 320 -25.48 -8.59 -10.34
CA GLY A 320 -25.34 -7.96 -11.65
C GLY A 320 -26.13 -6.64 -11.74
N THR A 321 -26.27 -5.95 -10.61
CA THR A 321 -27.02 -4.69 -10.50
C THR A 321 -26.13 -3.53 -10.92
N TRP A 322 -26.55 -2.80 -11.96
CA TRP A 322 -25.93 -1.60 -12.53
C TRP A 322 -27.01 -0.59 -12.88
#